data_AF-A0A847FF23-F1
#
_entry.id   AF-A0A847FF23-F1
#
_cell.length_a   1.000
_cell.length_b   1.000
_cell.length_c   1.000
_cell.angle_alpha   90.00
_cell.angle_beta   90.00
_cell.angle_gamma   90.00
#
_symmetry.space_group_name_H-M   'P 1'
#
loop_
_entity.id
_entity.type
_entity.pdbx_description
1 polymer ?
#
loop_
_entity_poly.entity_id
_entity_poly.type
_entity_poly.pdbx_seq_one_letter_code
_entity_poly.pdbx_strand_id
1 'polypeptide(L)'
;MNNDEEQLRLQEFVNILHQADKRYLGELLGKKADRSSELDDQIEKTDRKIIQRKIIRSSKNYNLTQVAHLLKVHRQTLYYWIKRGWLNPKRDSRNYPVCTVLDIENLIKWRNLVKKESLSTL
;
A
#
# COMPACT_ATOMS: atom_id res chain seq x y z
N MET A 1 -4.09 -47.47 51.89
CA MET A 1 -4.51 -46.83 50.62
C MET A 1 -3.77 -47.56 49.53
N ASN A 2 -4.49 -48.14 48.56
CA ASN A 2 -3.88 -48.95 47.50
C ASN A 2 -3.13 -48.03 46.53
N ASN A 3 -1.84 -48.30 46.34
CA ASN A 3 -0.93 -47.58 45.44
C ASN A 3 -1.53 -47.46 44.01
N ASP A 4 -2.30 -48.46 43.60
CA ASP A 4 -2.96 -48.51 42.29
C ASP A 4 -4.09 -47.47 42.14
N GLU A 5 -4.82 -47.16 43.22
CA GLU A 5 -5.85 -46.11 43.19
C GLU A 5 -5.24 -44.71 43.11
N GLU A 6 -4.11 -44.49 43.78
CA GLU A 6 -3.37 -43.23 43.69
C GLU A 6 -2.78 -43.04 42.29
N GLN A 7 -2.25 -44.10 41.67
CA GLN A 7 -1.79 -44.05 40.28
C GLN A 7 -2.94 -43.77 39.30
N LEU A 8 -4.12 -44.35 39.50
CA LEU A 8 -5.28 -44.09 38.66
C LEU A 8 -5.72 -42.62 38.73
N ARG A 9 -5.74 -42.04 39.94
CA ARG A 9 -6.06 -40.61 40.14
C ARG A 9 -5.05 -39.68 39.51
N LEU A 10 -3.76 -40.01 39.59
CA LEU A 10 -2.71 -39.23 38.94
C LEU A 10 -2.83 -39.30 37.41
N GLN A 11 -3.13 -40.47 36.85
CA GLN A 11 -3.36 -40.66 35.43
C GLN A 11 -4.57 -39.83 34.93
N GLU A 12 -5.68 -39.86 35.67
CA GLU A 12 -6.87 -39.06 35.38
C GLU A 12 -6.56 -37.56 35.43
N PHE A 13 -5.83 -37.11 36.46
CA PHE A 13 -5.44 -35.72 36.60
C PHE A 13 -4.57 -35.23 35.44
N VAL A 14 -3.56 -36.01 35.04
CA VAL A 14 -2.70 -35.70 33.89
C VAL A 14 -3.52 -35.63 32.58
N ASN A 15 -4.47 -36.55 32.39
CA ASN A 15 -5.35 -36.52 31.22
C ASN A 15 -6.24 -35.28 31.19
N ILE A 16 -6.79 -34.86 32.34
CA ILE A 16 -7.59 -33.64 32.45
C ILE A 16 -6.76 -32.41 32.08
N LEU A 17 -5.53 -32.29 32.62
CA LEU A 17 -4.63 -31.19 32.29
C LEU A 17 -4.29 -31.17 30.81
N HIS A 18 -3.95 -32.33 30.23
CA HIS A 18 -3.63 -32.42 28.81
C HIS A 18 -4.81 -32.03 27.91
N GLN A 19 -6.03 -32.42 28.27
CA GLN A 19 -7.24 -32.01 27.56
C GLN A 19 -7.52 -30.50 27.70
N ALA A 20 -7.30 -29.92 28.87
CA ALA A 20 -7.45 -28.49 29.10
C ALA A 20 -6.46 -27.67 28.25
N ASP A 21 -5.18 -28.07 28.24
CA ASP A 21 -4.14 -27.43 27.42
C ASP A 21 -4.46 -27.53 25.92
N LYS A 22 -4.90 -28.71 25.46
CA LYS A 22 -5.30 -28.90 24.06
C LYS A 22 -6.47 -28.00 23.66
N ARG A 23 -7.46 -27.83 24.54
CA ARG A 23 -8.59 -26.92 24.31
C ARG A 23 -8.11 -25.47 24.24
N TYR A 24 -7.30 -25.04 25.21
CA TYR A 24 -6.76 -23.69 25.25
C TYR A 24 -5.92 -23.35 24.01
N LEU A 25 -5.04 -24.26 23.58
CA LEU A 25 -4.27 -24.09 22.35
C LEU A 25 -5.17 -24.04 21.12
N GLY A 26 -6.22 -24.86 21.06
CA GLY A 26 -7.23 -24.82 20.01
C GLY A 26 -7.91 -23.45 19.92
N GLU A 27 -8.32 -22.89 21.05
CA GLU A 27 -8.93 -21.54 21.11
C GLU A 27 -7.95 -20.44 20.69
N LEU A 28 -6.70 -20.50 21.14
CA LEU A 28 -5.67 -19.54 20.74
C LEU A 28 -5.38 -19.59 19.24
N LEU A 29 -5.28 -20.79 18.68
CA LEU A 29 -5.08 -20.98 17.25
C LEU A 29 -6.29 -20.50 16.44
N GLY A 30 -7.51 -20.78 16.91
CA GLY A 30 -8.74 -20.25 16.30
C GLY A 30 -8.75 -18.73 16.28
N LYS A 31 -8.54 -18.09 17.44
CA LYS A 31 -8.44 -16.62 17.55
C LYS A 31 -7.35 -16.03 16.64
N LYS A 32 -6.22 -16.72 16.51
CA LYS A 32 -5.13 -16.30 15.62
C LYS A 32 -5.54 -16.42 14.14
N ALA A 33 -6.22 -17.49 13.76
CA ALA A 33 -6.72 -17.69 12.41
C ALA A 33 -7.78 -16.64 12.04
N ASP A 34 -8.75 -16.39 12.93
CA ASP A 34 -9.79 -15.37 12.74
C ASP A 34 -9.16 -13.99 12.58
N ARG A 35 -8.19 -13.64 13.43
CA ARG A 35 -7.46 -12.38 13.33
C ARG A 35 -6.65 -12.27 12.04
N SER A 36 -6.06 -13.36 11.56
CA SER A 36 -5.37 -13.39 10.27
C SER A 36 -6.34 -13.12 9.13
N SER A 37 -7.50 -13.79 9.12
CA SER A 37 -8.54 -13.58 8.12
C SER A 37 -9.06 -12.15 8.12
N GLU A 38 -9.27 -11.56 9.30
CA GLU A 38 -9.70 -10.16 9.42
C GLU A 38 -8.65 -9.19 8.84
N LEU A 39 -7.36 -9.46 9.09
CA LEU A 39 -6.28 -8.67 8.51
C LEU A 39 -6.25 -8.79 6.98
N ASP A 40 -6.44 -9.99 6.44
CA ASP A 40 -6.49 -10.21 5.00
C ASP A 40 -7.64 -9.44 4.33
N ASP A 41 -8.84 -9.44 4.94
CA ASP A 41 -9.98 -8.64 4.47
C ASP A 41 -9.70 -7.13 4.50
N GLN A 42 -9.02 -6.66 5.55
CA GLN A 42 -8.62 -5.26 5.68
C GLN A 42 -7.60 -4.85 4.61
N ILE A 43 -6.62 -5.71 4.32
CA ILE A 43 -5.63 -5.51 3.27
C ILE A 43 -6.34 -5.43 1.92
N GLU A 44 -7.22 -6.39 1.60
CA GLU A 44 -7.93 -6.42 0.32
C GLU A 44 -8.78 -5.15 0.13
N LYS A 45 -9.52 -4.73 1.16
CA LYS A 45 -10.31 -3.49 1.13
C LYS A 45 -9.43 -2.26 0.89
N THR A 46 -8.23 -2.24 1.44
CA THR A 46 -7.27 -1.15 1.27
C THR A 46 -6.70 -1.15 -0.15
N ASP A 47 -6.30 -2.30 -0.67
CA ASP A 47 -5.80 -2.44 -2.04
C ASP A 47 -6.84 -2.03 -3.07
N ARG A 48 -8.09 -2.47 -2.92
CA ARG A 48 -9.20 -2.03 -3.77
C ARG A 48 -9.33 -0.50 -3.80
N LYS A 49 -9.23 0.18 -2.64
CA LYS A 49 -9.25 1.65 -2.57
C LYS A 49 -8.05 2.30 -3.26
N ILE A 50 -6.86 1.72 -3.11
CA ILE A 50 -5.63 2.22 -3.75
C ILE A 50 -5.76 2.10 -5.27
N ILE A 51 -6.22 0.95 -5.77
CA ILE A 51 -6.43 0.69 -7.19
C ILE A 51 -7.46 1.67 -7.77
N GLN A 52 -8.60 1.85 -7.10
CA GLN A 52 -9.62 2.82 -7.54
C GLN A 52 -9.08 4.25 -7.62
N ARG A 53 -8.33 4.70 -6.60
CA ARG A 53 -7.69 6.03 -6.63
C ARG A 53 -6.70 6.15 -7.78
N LYS A 54 -5.91 5.10 -8.06
CA LYS A 54 -4.97 5.07 -9.18
C LYS A 54 -5.70 5.18 -10.52
N ILE A 55 -6.81 4.45 -10.70
CA ILE A 55 -7.65 4.51 -11.90
C ILE A 55 -8.17 5.94 -12.11
N ILE A 56 -8.78 6.55 -11.09
CA ILE A 56 -9.31 7.92 -11.15
C ILE A 56 -8.20 8.93 -11.49
N ARG A 57 -7.02 8.80 -10.88
CA ARG A 57 -5.87 9.67 -11.16
C ARG A 57 -5.32 9.50 -12.57
N SER A 58 -5.35 8.28 -13.10
CA SER A 58 -4.88 7.97 -14.45
C SER A 58 -5.85 8.39 -15.56
N SER A 59 -7.14 8.53 -15.25
CA SER A 59 -8.16 8.97 -16.21
C SER A 59 -8.30 10.49 -16.30
N LYS A 60 -7.95 11.22 -15.23
CA LYS A 60 -8.04 12.67 -15.20
C LYS A 60 -6.88 13.33 -15.95
N ASN A 61 -7.22 14.05 -17.02
CA ASN A 61 -6.27 14.73 -17.89
C ASN A 61 -6.22 16.24 -17.58
N TYR A 62 -5.02 16.81 -17.65
CA TYR A 62 -4.73 18.22 -17.47
C TYR A 62 -3.97 18.74 -18.68
N ASN A 63 -4.35 19.93 -19.17
CA ASN A 63 -3.60 20.59 -20.24
C ASN A 63 -2.32 21.24 -19.71
N LEU A 64 -1.39 21.60 -20.59
CA LEU A 64 -0.11 22.19 -20.18
C LEU A 64 -0.25 23.51 -19.40
N THR A 65 -1.29 24.31 -19.68
CA THR A 65 -1.52 25.56 -18.94
C THR A 65 -1.84 25.28 -17.46
N GLN A 66 -2.71 24.29 -17.20
CA GLN A 66 -3.05 23.86 -15.85
C GLN A 66 -1.84 23.25 -15.13
N VAL A 67 -1.07 22.41 -15.84
CA VAL A 67 0.15 21.78 -15.29
C VAL A 67 1.18 22.85 -14.93
N ALA A 68 1.35 23.87 -15.78
CA ALA A 68 2.28 24.97 -15.55
C ALA A 68 1.93 25.76 -14.29
N HIS A 69 0.64 26.06 -14.12
CA HIS A 69 0.13 26.73 -12.93
C HIS A 69 0.34 25.89 -11.65
N LEU A 70 0.04 24.59 -11.71
CA LEU A 70 0.21 23.67 -10.58
C LEU A 70 1.68 23.54 -10.14
N LEU A 71 2.60 23.50 -11.10
CA LEU A 71 4.03 23.36 -10.85
C LEU A 71 4.73 24.70 -10.56
N LYS A 72 4.01 25.82 -10.73
CA LYS A 72 4.52 27.19 -10.64
C LYS A 72 5.70 27.44 -11.59
N VAL A 73 5.57 27.00 -12.84
CA VAL A 73 6.57 27.20 -13.90
C VAL A 73 5.93 27.83 -15.13
N HIS A 74 6.74 28.46 -15.98
CA HIS A 74 6.25 28.96 -17.26
C HIS A 74 5.89 27.81 -18.21
N ARG A 75 4.84 27.96 -19.03
CA ARG A 75 4.39 26.92 -20.00
C ARG A 75 5.49 26.46 -20.94
N GLN A 76 6.38 27.38 -21.34
CA GLN A 76 7.54 27.06 -22.20
C GLN A 76 8.49 26.05 -21.56
N THR A 77 8.61 26.06 -20.23
CA THR A 77 9.41 25.08 -19.48
C THR A 77 8.88 23.66 -19.69
N LEU A 78 7.55 23.50 -19.71
CA LEU A 78 6.95 22.19 -19.98
C LEU A 78 7.23 21.73 -21.41
N TYR A 79 7.14 22.62 -22.39
CA TYR A 79 7.52 22.28 -23.77
C TYR A 79 8.99 21.89 -23.88
N TYR A 80 9.88 22.57 -23.16
CA TYR A 80 11.28 22.20 -23.07
C TYR A 80 11.46 20.80 -22.48
N TRP A 81 10.79 20.49 -21.37
CA TRP A 81 10.84 19.15 -20.76
C TRP A 81 10.30 18.05 -21.66
N ILE A 82 9.24 18.33 -22.42
CA ILE A 82 8.71 17.40 -23.43
C ILE A 82 9.75 17.18 -24.53
N LYS A 83 10.37 18.25 -25.03
CA LYS A 83 11.42 18.16 -26.06
C LYS A 83 12.64 17.36 -25.58
N ARG A 84 12.97 17.43 -24.28
CA ARG A 84 14.07 16.69 -23.65
C ARG A 84 13.70 15.25 -23.26
N GLY A 85 12.43 14.85 -23.42
CA GLY A 85 11.95 13.53 -23.03
C GLY A 85 11.77 13.34 -21.51
N TRP A 86 11.84 14.42 -20.72
CA TRP A 86 11.62 14.38 -19.27
C TRP A 86 10.13 14.32 -18.90
N LEU A 87 9.27 14.68 -19.84
CA LEU A 87 7.81 14.59 -19.72
C LEU A 87 7.26 14.01 -21.02
N ASN A 88 6.58 12.87 -20.95
CA ASN A 88 5.97 12.20 -22.11
C ASN A 88 4.44 12.25 -22.01
N PRO A 89 3.82 13.41 -22.30
CA PRO A 89 2.38 13.56 -22.18
C PRO A 89 1.66 12.74 -23.25
N LYS A 90 0.46 12.28 -22.90
CA LYS A 90 -0.47 11.72 -23.90
C LYS A 90 -0.98 12.83 -24.81
N ARG A 91 -1.57 12.44 -25.94
CA ARG A 91 -2.24 13.35 -26.86
C ARG A 91 -3.74 13.21 -26.72
N ASP A 92 -4.46 14.33 -26.67
CA ASP A 92 -5.92 14.33 -26.75
C ASP A 92 -6.39 14.13 -28.20
N SER A 93 -7.70 14.12 -28.43
CA SER A 93 -8.30 13.96 -29.77
C SER A 93 -7.94 15.08 -30.75
N ARG A 94 -7.45 16.22 -30.26
CA ARG A 94 -6.99 17.37 -31.04
C ARG A 94 -5.46 17.44 -31.15
N ASN A 95 -4.77 16.37 -30.75
CA ASN A 95 -3.32 16.24 -30.72
C ASN A 95 -2.59 17.23 -29.79
N TYR A 96 -3.29 17.81 -28.81
CA TYR A 96 -2.66 18.60 -27.76
C TYR A 96 -2.07 17.72 -26.66
N PRO A 97 -0.91 18.09 -26.10
CA PRO A 97 -0.30 17.36 -24.99
C PRO A 97 -1.13 17.52 -23.71
N VAL A 98 -1.46 16.39 -23.09
CA VAL A 98 -2.18 16.30 -21.82
C VAL A 98 -1.44 15.39 -20.84
N CYS A 99 -1.40 15.80 -19.57
CA CYS A 99 -0.77 15.07 -18.48
C CYS A 99 -1.83 14.50 -17.54
N THR A 100 -1.61 13.30 -17.05
CA THR A 100 -2.42 12.72 -15.97
C THR A 100 -1.95 13.22 -14.61
N VAL A 101 -2.74 12.97 -13.55
CA VAL A 101 -2.29 13.26 -12.18
C VAL A 101 -0.98 12.51 -11.86
N LEU A 102 -0.84 11.27 -12.35
CA LEU A 102 0.33 10.44 -12.10
C LEU A 102 1.59 11.03 -12.75
N ASP A 103 1.48 11.58 -13.97
CA ASP A 103 2.60 12.23 -14.66
C ASP A 103 3.12 13.44 -13.86
N ILE A 104 2.19 14.25 -13.34
CA ILE A 104 2.51 15.42 -12.51
C ILE A 104 3.15 14.99 -11.18
N GLU A 105 2.59 13.98 -10.51
CA GLU A 105 3.15 13.44 -9.26
C GLU A 105 4.59 12.94 -9.46
N ASN A 106 4.85 12.21 -10.55
CA ASN A 106 6.19 11.72 -10.88
C ASN A 106 7.17 12.87 -11.13
N LEU A 107 6.74 13.90 -11.84
CA LEU A 107 7.56 15.07 -12.11
C LEU A 107 7.90 15.86 -10.83
N ILE A 108 6.95 16.00 -9.92
CA ILE A 108 7.17 16.64 -8.60
C ILE A 108 8.18 15.81 -7.80
N LYS A 109 8.03 14.49 -7.76
CA LYS A 109 8.97 13.59 -7.08
C LYS A 109 10.39 13.74 -7.65
N TRP A 110 10.54 13.67 -8.96
CA TRP A 110 11.84 13.86 -9.61
C TRP A 110 12.48 15.21 -9.26
N ARG A 111 11.72 16.30 -9.34
CA ARG A 111 12.22 17.64 -8.97
C ARG A 111 12.70 17.70 -7.52
N ASN A 112 12.01 17.04 -6.61
CA ASN A 112 12.37 17.01 -5.19
C ASN A 112 13.63 16.16 -4.95
N LEU A 113 13.83 15.06 -5.70
CA LEU A 113 15.05 14.26 -5.64
C LEU A 113 16.27 15.08 -6.08
N VAL A 114 16.17 15.75 -7.23
CA VAL A 114 17.25 16.62 -7.75
C VAL A 114 17.61 17.71 -6.75
N LYS A 115 16.61 18.33 -6.10
CA LYS A 115 16.87 19.33 -5.05
C LYS A 115 17.58 18.75 -3.83
N LYS A 116 17.20 17.54 -3.39
CA LYS A 116 17.81 16.90 -2.23
C LYS A 116 19.30 16.61 -2.47
N GLU A 117 19.65 16.11 -3.64
CA GLU A 117 21.05 15.86 -4.03
C GLU A 117 21.88 17.15 -4.07
N SER A 118 21.31 18.25 -4.59
CA SER A 118 22.01 19.54 -4.61
C SER A 118 22.26 20.14 -3.22
N LEU A 119 21.43 19.80 -2.22
CA LEU A 119 21.57 20.28 -0.84
C LEU A 119 22.47 19.39 0.03
N SER A 120 22.65 18.13 -0.32
CA SER A 120 23.58 17.22 0.37
C SER A 120 25.04 17.35 -0.10
N THR A 121 25.28 18.16 -1.13
CA THR A 121 26.62 18.41 -1.70
C THR A 121 27.20 19.75 -1.22
N LEU A 122 26.46 20.48 -0.37
CA LEU A 122 26.88 21.70 0.33
C LEU A 122 27.13 21.37 1.80
#